data_AF-A0A969R068-F1
#
_entry.id   AF-A0A969R068-F1
#
_cell.length_a   1.000
_cell.length_b   1.000
_cell.length_c   1.000
_cell.angle_alpha   90.00
_cell.angle_beta   90.00
_cell.angle_gamma   90.00
#
_symmetry.space_group_name_H-M   'P 1'
#
loop_
_entity.id
_entity.type
_entity.pdbx_description
1 polymer ?
#
loop_
_entity_poly.entity_id
_entity_poly.type
_entity_poly.pdbx_seq_one_letter_code
_entity_poly.pdbx_strand_id
1 'polypeptide(L)'
;MLPRQDTVEIFSTFIQFDYDRFAGWATDTRLRRSMRQSLSTIATVNSANFWALYWHQIWQQQPTGLAREHLTAYLQEVCFWSATKTISGFNSSQYSVPDCFQVAIARIDKVLKGFDRERGFNLKSYASITFANLIRELLRQQKEIDICSDWSLLRKLSQKRMIEALANAGLDRETTEQYVLAWNCLQTIYVPERASPTRQLPKPQPETWLAIANLYNQERHLQLPSTEAVTCERLEKWLLICVKAVRSYLFPNVASINQSKTGYDTGEIVDSLVGVDQSPLVNMIAQEEIEQRTQQHTDINQFLTAIIKQLKPEEQKLLEFYYALGLKQAEIAQELNTKQYSVSRKLSRVRKELLLALAEWSQSTMHISLTSNILDNISSLLEEWLASYYDSN
;
A
#
# COMPACT_ATOMS: atom_id res chain seq x y z
N MET A 1 2.80 -29.30 -19.15
CA MET A 1 3.96 -28.75 -19.90
C MET A 1 4.94 -29.88 -20.14
N LEU A 2 5.37 -30.11 -21.40
CA LEU A 2 6.42 -31.08 -21.70
C LEU A 2 7.81 -30.45 -21.45
N PRO A 3 8.73 -31.13 -20.74
CA PRO A 3 10.06 -30.60 -20.45
C PRO A 3 10.92 -30.54 -21.72
N ARG A 4 11.69 -29.47 -21.86
CA ARG A 4 12.62 -29.31 -22.99
C ARG A 4 13.88 -30.15 -22.74
N GLN A 5 14.30 -30.93 -23.72
CA GLN A 5 15.48 -31.79 -23.63
C GLN A 5 16.67 -31.25 -24.42
N ASP A 6 16.41 -30.53 -25.52
CA ASP A 6 17.46 -29.99 -26.37
C ASP A 6 18.06 -28.71 -25.77
N THR A 7 19.40 -28.63 -25.74
CA THR A 7 20.12 -27.49 -25.19
C THR A 7 19.78 -26.20 -25.95
N VAL A 8 19.64 -26.24 -27.28
CA VAL A 8 19.30 -25.04 -28.06
C VAL A 8 17.89 -24.58 -27.67
N GLU A 9 16.92 -25.47 -27.61
CA GLU A 9 15.56 -25.14 -27.18
C GLU A 9 15.52 -24.56 -25.76
N ILE A 10 16.23 -25.17 -24.81
CA ILE A 10 16.29 -24.72 -23.41
C ILE A 10 16.73 -23.26 -23.31
N PHE A 11 17.72 -22.84 -24.11
CA PHE A 11 18.31 -21.49 -24.05
C PHE A 11 17.73 -20.50 -25.08
N SER A 12 16.73 -20.89 -25.87
CA SER A 12 16.15 -20.02 -26.91
C SER A 12 14.63 -19.99 -26.96
N THR A 13 13.94 -20.69 -26.06
CA THR A 13 12.47 -20.73 -26.05
C THR A 13 11.86 -20.13 -24.79
N PHE A 14 10.65 -19.57 -24.95
CA PHE A 14 9.87 -18.92 -23.92
C PHE A 14 8.47 -19.52 -23.83
N ILE A 15 7.89 -19.54 -22.63
CA ILE A 15 6.55 -20.06 -22.42
C ILE A 15 5.52 -19.13 -23.05
N GLN A 16 4.56 -19.71 -23.76
CA GLN A 16 3.34 -19.04 -24.19
C GLN A 16 2.15 -19.52 -23.36
N PHE A 17 1.34 -18.57 -22.92
CA PHE A 17 0.08 -18.83 -22.27
C PHE A 17 -1.07 -18.55 -23.25
N ASP A 18 -2.09 -19.39 -23.17
CA ASP A 18 -3.41 -19.15 -23.76
C ASP A 18 -4.38 -19.05 -22.59
N TYR A 19 -4.81 -17.82 -22.30
CA TYR A 19 -5.45 -17.44 -21.05
C TYR A 19 -4.63 -17.93 -19.83
N ASP A 20 -5.23 -18.79 -18.99
CA ASP A 20 -4.59 -19.31 -17.77
C ASP A 20 -3.81 -20.62 -17.99
N ARG A 21 -3.73 -21.11 -19.22
CA ARG A 21 -3.14 -22.42 -19.53
C ARG A 21 -1.87 -22.30 -20.35
N PHE A 22 -0.98 -23.26 -20.14
CA PHE A 22 0.20 -23.42 -20.99
C PHE A 22 -0.24 -23.78 -22.42
N ALA A 23 0.17 -22.97 -23.39
CA ALA A 23 -0.14 -23.17 -24.81
C ALA A 23 1.01 -23.84 -25.58
N GLY A 24 2.25 -23.41 -25.31
CA GLY A 24 3.40 -23.89 -26.07
C GLY A 24 4.70 -23.15 -25.77
N TRP A 25 5.72 -23.43 -26.58
CA TRP A 25 7.03 -22.81 -26.51
C TRP A 25 7.26 -21.92 -27.74
N ALA A 26 7.44 -20.62 -27.52
CA ALA A 26 7.87 -19.68 -28.56
C ALA A 26 9.39 -19.75 -28.72
N THR A 27 9.89 -19.86 -29.95
CA THR A 27 11.33 -19.82 -30.21
C THR A 27 11.79 -18.41 -30.58
N ASP A 28 12.77 -17.89 -29.86
CA ASP A 28 13.50 -16.68 -30.25
C ASP A 28 14.60 -17.04 -31.25
N THR A 29 14.47 -16.51 -32.47
CA THR A 29 15.38 -16.81 -33.58
C THR A 29 16.80 -16.28 -33.36
N ARG A 30 16.94 -15.16 -32.64
CA ARG A 30 18.24 -14.57 -32.30
C ARG A 30 18.97 -15.42 -31.28
N LEU A 31 18.29 -15.82 -30.20
CA LEU A 31 18.87 -16.73 -29.20
C LEU A 31 19.19 -18.09 -29.79
N ARG A 32 18.31 -18.63 -30.65
CA ARG A 32 18.57 -19.92 -31.32
C ARG A 32 19.84 -19.87 -32.16
N ARG A 33 20.04 -18.79 -32.93
CA ARG A 33 21.24 -18.58 -33.75
C ARG A 33 22.49 -18.43 -32.87
N SER A 34 22.41 -17.59 -31.84
CA SER A 34 23.48 -17.39 -30.86
C SER A 34 23.92 -18.72 -30.24
N MET A 35 22.98 -19.50 -29.72
CA MET A 35 23.28 -20.78 -29.07
C MET A 35 23.88 -21.82 -30.02
N ARG A 36 23.40 -21.89 -31.27
CA ARG A 36 24.00 -22.77 -32.30
C ARG A 36 25.44 -22.38 -32.62
N GLN A 37 25.72 -21.08 -32.71
CA GLN A 37 27.08 -20.57 -32.93
C GLN A 37 28.00 -20.85 -31.73
N SER A 38 27.49 -20.72 -30.50
CA SER A 38 28.25 -21.07 -29.30
C SER A 38 28.57 -22.57 -29.25
N LEU A 39 27.60 -23.43 -29.59
CA LEU A 39 27.81 -24.89 -29.69
C LEU A 39 28.80 -25.29 -30.78
N SER A 40 28.81 -24.60 -31.93
CA SER A 40 29.82 -24.88 -32.97
C SER A 40 31.23 -24.44 -32.58
N THR A 41 31.34 -23.43 -31.70
CA THR A 41 32.63 -22.91 -31.22
C THR A 41 33.17 -23.75 -30.06
N ILE A 42 32.28 -24.22 -29.17
CA ILE A 42 32.62 -25.02 -27.98
C ILE A 42 31.97 -26.40 -28.13
N ALA A 43 32.55 -27.22 -28.99
CA ALA A 43 31.98 -28.50 -29.43
C ALA A 43 32.00 -29.62 -28.37
N THR A 44 32.69 -29.42 -27.24
CA THR A 44 33.02 -30.49 -26.29
C THR A 44 31.99 -30.73 -25.18
N VAL A 45 30.99 -29.86 -25.00
CA VAL A 45 30.05 -29.98 -23.87
C VAL A 45 28.60 -29.64 -24.26
N ASN A 46 27.74 -30.65 -24.36
CA ASN A 46 26.30 -30.49 -24.61
C ASN A 46 25.45 -30.53 -23.32
N SER A 47 26.04 -30.17 -22.17
CA SER A 47 25.32 -30.16 -20.89
C SER A 47 24.66 -28.80 -20.65
N ALA A 48 23.36 -28.79 -20.42
CA ALA A 48 22.63 -27.56 -20.10
C ALA A 48 23.15 -26.87 -18.82
N ASN A 49 23.66 -27.65 -17.86
CA ASN A 49 24.25 -27.11 -16.63
C ASN A 49 25.55 -26.32 -16.91
N PHE A 50 26.38 -26.80 -17.85
CA PHE A 50 27.59 -26.10 -18.26
C PHE A 50 27.22 -24.75 -18.90
N TRP A 51 26.30 -24.75 -19.85
CA TRP A 51 25.86 -23.53 -20.52
C TRP A 51 25.20 -22.53 -19.58
N ALA A 52 24.48 -23.00 -18.55
CA ALA A 52 23.93 -22.13 -17.52
C ALA A 52 25.03 -21.41 -16.73
N LEU A 53 26.11 -22.11 -16.37
CA LEU A 53 27.26 -21.50 -15.68
C LEU A 53 28.05 -20.57 -16.61
N TYR A 54 28.24 -20.96 -17.87
CA TYR A 54 28.90 -20.14 -18.89
C TYR A 54 28.19 -18.80 -19.08
N TRP A 55 26.87 -18.83 -19.31
CA TRP A 55 26.09 -17.62 -19.47
C TRP A 55 26.00 -16.80 -18.18
N HIS A 56 25.98 -17.44 -17.01
CA HIS A 56 26.03 -16.72 -15.72
C HIS A 56 27.35 -15.97 -15.54
N GLN A 57 28.48 -16.57 -15.90
CA GLN A 57 29.79 -15.91 -15.86
C GLN A 57 29.87 -14.71 -16.82
N ILE A 58 29.34 -14.83 -18.04
CA ILE A 58 29.25 -13.70 -18.97
C ILE A 58 28.32 -12.62 -18.42
N TRP A 59 27.18 -13.00 -17.84
CA TRP A 59 26.23 -12.08 -17.26
C TRP A 59 26.82 -11.30 -16.06
N GLN A 60 27.70 -11.90 -15.25
CA GLN A 60 28.40 -11.18 -14.17
C GLN A 60 29.28 -10.05 -14.69
N GLN A 61 29.89 -10.22 -15.87
CA GLN A 61 30.70 -9.19 -16.51
C GLN A 61 29.85 -8.17 -17.28
N GLN A 62 28.76 -8.63 -17.90
CA GLN A 62 27.84 -7.82 -18.71
C GLN A 62 26.38 -8.18 -18.36
N PRO A 63 25.79 -7.51 -17.36
CA PRO A 63 24.47 -7.85 -16.84
C PRO A 63 23.32 -7.57 -17.83
N THR A 64 23.56 -6.71 -18.83
CA THR A 64 22.63 -6.38 -19.90
C THR A 64 23.14 -6.96 -21.22
N GLY A 65 22.43 -7.96 -21.77
CA GLY A 65 22.79 -8.57 -23.05
C GLY A 65 22.23 -9.99 -23.25
N LEU A 66 22.75 -10.68 -24.26
CA LEU A 66 22.31 -12.03 -24.66
C LEU A 66 22.39 -13.06 -23.53
N ALA A 67 23.39 -12.93 -22.65
CA ALA A 67 23.56 -13.84 -21.52
C ALA A 67 22.35 -13.83 -20.58
N ARG A 68 21.79 -12.64 -20.28
CA ARG A 68 20.58 -12.50 -19.47
C ARG A 68 19.39 -13.18 -20.13
N GLU A 69 19.24 -13.00 -21.44
CA GLU A 69 18.13 -13.56 -22.21
C GLU A 69 18.20 -15.08 -22.30
N HIS A 70 19.39 -15.64 -22.55
CA HIS A 70 19.65 -17.08 -22.51
C HIS A 70 19.33 -17.67 -21.13
N LEU A 71 19.76 -17.02 -20.05
CA LEU A 71 19.42 -17.44 -18.68
C LEU A 71 17.92 -17.31 -18.38
N THR A 72 17.25 -16.30 -18.97
CA THR A 72 15.79 -16.13 -18.86
C THR A 72 15.06 -17.28 -19.54
N ALA A 73 15.46 -17.66 -20.75
CA ALA A 73 14.94 -18.82 -21.48
C ALA A 73 15.19 -20.13 -20.71
N TYR A 74 16.39 -20.28 -20.14
CA TYR A 74 16.77 -21.44 -19.32
C TYR A 74 15.87 -21.62 -18.10
N LEU A 75 15.54 -20.53 -17.41
CA LEU A 75 14.79 -20.54 -16.15
C LEU A 75 13.25 -20.56 -16.31
N GLN A 76 12.72 -20.45 -17.54
CA GLN A 76 11.28 -20.47 -17.82
C GLN A 76 10.56 -21.66 -17.13
N GLU A 77 11.05 -22.88 -17.37
CA GLU A 77 10.45 -24.10 -16.84
C GLU A 77 10.45 -24.15 -15.32
N VAL A 78 11.56 -23.74 -14.70
CA VAL A 78 11.68 -23.70 -13.23
C VAL A 78 10.73 -22.65 -12.65
N CYS A 79 10.64 -21.48 -13.27
CA CYS A 79 9.74 -20.42 -12.85
C CYS A 79 8.28 -20.85 -12.96
N PHE A 80 7.89 -21.51 -14.05
CA PHE A 80 6.54 -22.03 -14.26
C PHE A 80 6.14 -23.05 -13.19
N TRP A 81 6.97 -24.07 -12.95
CA TRP A 81 6.65 -25.06 -11.92
C TRP A 81 6.67 -24.48 -10.51
N SER A 82 7.59 -23.55 -10.22
CA SER A 82 7.58 -22.81 -8.95
C SER A 82 6.31 -21.99 -8.78
N ALA A 83 5.80 -21.33 -9.84
CA ALA A 83 4.55 -20.59 -9.80
C ALA A 83 3.35 -21.50 -9.57
N THR A 84 3.20 -22.55 -10.38
CA THR A 84 2.10 -23.53 -10.27
C THR A 84 2.07 -24.17 -8.87
N LYS A 85 3.22 -24.65 -8.37
CA LYS A 85 3.32 -25.28 -7.05
C LYS A 85 3.06 -24.29 -5.91
N THR A 86 3.52 -23.05 -6.07
CA THR A 86 3.28 -22.03 -5.05
C THR A 86 1.80 -21.73 -5.00
N ILE A 87 1.17 -21.38 -6.12
CA ILE A 87 -0.26 -21.01 -6.20
C ILE A 87 -1.19 -22.15 -5.83
N SER A 88 -0.87 -23.42 -6.14
CA SER A 88 -1.73 -24.56 -5.75
C SER A 88 -1.93 -24.68 -4.23
N GLY A 89 -1.07 -24.05 -3.42
CA GLY A 89 -1.22 -23.95 -1.97
C GLY A 89 -2.02 -22.74 -1.47
N PHE A 90 -2.53 -21.88 -2.37
CA PHE A 90 -3.32 -20.68 -2.04
C PHE A 90 -4.71 -20.82 -2.64
N ASN A 91 -5.76 -20.47 -1.88
CA ASN A 91 -7.14 -20.46 -2.39
C ASN A 91 -7.53 -19.10 -3.03
N SER A 92 -6.56 -18.24 -3.31
CA SER A 92 -6.82 -16.90 -3.85
C SER A 92 -7.23 -16.96 -5.32
N SER A 93 -8.49 -16.64 -5.61
CA SER A 93 -9.06 -16.58 -6.98
C SER A 93 -8.52 -15.43 -7.85
N GLN A 94 -7.56 -14.63 -7.36
CA GLN A 94 -7.19 -13.36 -8.00
C GLN A 94 -5.90 -13.39 -8.80
N TYR A 95 -5.03 -14.37 -8.56
CA TYR A 95 -3.80 -14.51 -9.31
C TYR A 95 -3.80 -15.85 -10.02
N SER A 96 -3.69 -15.77 -11.34
CA SER A 96 -3.49 -16.92 -12.19
C SER A 96 -2.01 -17.36 -12.15
N VAL A 97 -1.74 -18.57 -12.66
CA VAL A 97 -0.37 -19.05 -12.89
C VAL A 97 0.42 -18.09 -13.79
N PRO A 98 -0.12 -17.61 -14.94
CA PRO A 98 0.53 -16.58 -15.74
C PRO A 98 0.96 -15.34 -14.95
N ASP A 99 0.10 -14.80 -14.08
CA ASP A 99 0.41 -13.56 -13.35
C ASP A 99 1.64 -13.76 -12.45
N CYS A 100 1.61 -14.80 -11.62
CA CYS A 100 2.72 -15.10 -10.71
C CYS A 100 3.99 -15.46 -11.49
N PHE A 101 3.86 -16.15 -12.61
CA PHE A 101 4.97 -16.46 -13.50
C PHE A 101 5.61 -15.18 -14.05
N GLN A 102 4.81 -14.26 -14.59
CA GLN A 102 5.30 -13.02 -15.21
C GLN A 102 6.04 -12.14 -14.20
N VAL A 103 5.47 -11.98 -13.00
CA VAL A 103 6.13 -11.15 -11.99
C VAL A 103 7.40 -11.81 -11.46
N ALA A 104 7.42 -13.14 -11.31
CA ALA A 104 8.60 -13.87 -10.88
C ALA A 104 9.74 -13.78 -11.92
N ILE A 105 9.43 -14.07 -13.19
CA ILE A 105 10.45 -14.08 -14.26
C ILE A 105 10.98 -12.67 -14.56
N ALA A 106 10.16 -11.62 -14.42
CA ALA A 106 10.61 -10.24 -14.53
C ALA A 106 11.67 -9.87 -13.49
N ARG A 107 11.70 -10.58 -12.34
CA ARG A 107 12.67 -10.39 -11.25
C ARG A 107 13.86 -11.36 -11.33
N ILE A 108 14.13 -11.96 -12.50
CA ILE A 108 15.25 -12.88 -12.70
C ILE A 108 16.60 -12.30 -12.26
N ASP A 109 16.81 -10.99 -12.39
CA ASP A 109 18.06 -10.35 -11.97
C ASP A 109 18.33 -10.52 -10.47
N LYS A 110 17.28 -10.60 -9.62
CA LYS A 110 17.45 -10.93 -8.19
C LYS A 110 17.95 -12.35 -7.98
N VAL A 111 17.49 -13.29 -8.81
CA VAL A 111 17.93 -14.69 -8.79
C VAL A 111 19.40 -14.79 -9.23
N LEU A 112 19.76 -14.15 -10.34
CA LEU A 112 21.11 -14.21 -10.88
C LEU A 112 22.14 -13.54 -9.96
N LYS A 113 21.78 -12.41 -9.32
CA LYS A 113 22.64 -11.72 -8.33
C LYS A 113 22.90 -12.54 -7.07
N GLY A 114 21.90 -13.29 -6.60
CA GLY A 114 22.00 -14.08 -5.37
C GLY A 114 22.58 -15.49 -5.55
N PHE A 115 22.78 -15.93 -6.80
CA PHE A 115 23.34 -17.24 -7.10
C PHE A 115 24.87 -17.26 -6.96
N ASP A 116 25.37 -18.22 -6.18
CA ASP A 116 26.78 -18.43 -5.90
C ASP A 116 27.19 -19.85 -6.28
N ARG A 117 28.15 -19.96 -7.21
CA ARG A 117 28.63 -21.23 -7.76
C ARG A 117 29.38 -22.07 -6.73
N GLU A 118 30.05 -21.44 -5.78
CA GLU A 118 30.92 -22.12 -4.79
C GLU A 118 30.12 -22.89 -3.73
N ARG A 119 28.81 -22.61 -3.62
CA ARG A 119 27.92 -23.27 -2.66
C ARG A 119 27.40 -24.64 -3.12
N GLY A 120 27.80 -25.09 -4.32
CA GLY A 120 27.50 -26.44 -4.84
C GLY A 120 26.05 -26.66 -5.30
N PHE A 121 25.19 -25.65 -5.28
CA PHE A 121 23.80 -25.76 -5.75
C PHE A 121 23.70 -25.53 -7.26
N ASN A 122 22.87 -26.32 -7.94
CA ASN A 122 22.49 -26.02 -9.34
C ASN A 122 21.63 -24.74 -9.38
N LEU A 123 21.88 -23.88 -10.38
CA LEU A 123 21.10 -22.68 -10.65
C LEU A 123 19.58 -22.95 -10.70
N LYS A 124 19.14 -24.07 -11.27
CA LYS A 124 17.71 -24.45 -11.29
C LYS A 124 17.14 -24.63 -9.87
N SER A 125 17.86 -25.33 -9.00
CA SER A 125 17.42 -25.59 -7.62
C SER A 125 17.34 -24.29 -6.81
N TYR A 126 18.36 -23.43 -6.94
CA TYR A 126 18.38 -22.12 -6.29
C TYR A 126 17.24 -21.23 -6.81
N ALA A 127 17.11 -21.13 -8.14
CA ALA A 127 16.05 -20.35 -8.77
C ALA A 127 14.66 -20.80 -8.36
N SER A 128 14.42 -22.11 -8.22
CA SER A 128 13.12 -22.63 -7.79
C SER A 128 12.71 -22.07 -6.43
N ILE A 129 13.62 -22.09 -5.47
CA ILE A 129 13.40 -21.57 -4.10
C ILE A 129 13.21 -20.05 -4.14
N THR A 130 14.05 -19.34 -4.87
CA THR A 130 14.01 -17.87 -4.95
C THR A 130 12.74 -17.38 -5.63
N PHE A 131 12.33 -17.97 -6.76
CA PHE A 131 11.05 -17.66 -7.40
C PHE A 131 9.87 -17.95 -6.48
N ALA A 132 9.85 -19.08 -5.79
CA ALA A 132 8.79 -19.38 -4.84
C ALA A 132 8.74 -18.34 -3.70
N ASN A 133 9.89 -17.86 -3.20
CA ASN A 133 9.94 -16.80 -2.21
C ASN A 133 9.42 -15.46 -2.77
N LEU A 134 9.81 -15.08 -4.00
CA LEU A 134 9.34 -13.85 -4.65
C LEU A 134 7.83 -13.87 -4.87
N ILE A 135 7.28 -15.00 -5.31
CA ILE A 135 5.83 -15.18 -5.50
C ILE A 135 5.12 -15.08 -4.15
N ARG A 136 5.63 -15.75 -3.11
CA ARG A 136 5.06 -15.63 -1.76
C ARG A 136 5.15 -14.20 -1.21
N GLU A 137 6.23 -13.48 -1.49
CA GLU A 137 6.38 -12.07 -1.10
C GLU A 137 5.36 -11.19 -1.82
N LEU A 138 5.12 -11.41 -3.12
CA LEU A 138 4.11 -10.69 -3.90
C LEU A 138 2.71 -10.96 -3.39
N LEU A 139 2.36 -12.24 -3.20
CA LEU A 139 1.08 -12.65 -2.62
C LEU A 139 0.91 -12.02 -1.23
N ARG A 140 1.98 -11.99 -0.42
CA ARG A 140 1.98 -11.36 0.91
C ARG A 140 1.85 -9.83 0.86
N GLN A 141 2.50 -9.16 -0.08
CA GLN A 141 2.48 -7.70 -0.25
C GLN A 141 1.13 -7.21 -0.77
N GLN A 142 0.47 -7.99 -1.64
CA GLN A 142 -0.75 -7.55 -2.30
C GLN A 142 -2.03 -8.02 -1.61
N LYS A 143 -2.05 -9.17 -0.90
CA LYS A 143 -3.15 -9.62 0.00
C LYS A 143 -2.67 -10.60 1.08
N GLU A 144 -2.59 -10.15 2.33
CA GLU A 144 -2.24 -10.92 3.55
C GLU A 144 -3.16 -12.13 3.92
N ILE A 145 -3.95 -12.69 3.00
CA ILE A 145 -5.23 -13.35 3.35
C ILE A 145 -5.14 -14.87 3.63
N ASP A 146 -4.08 -15.60 3.26
CA ASP A 146 -4.12 -17.09 3.34
C ASP A 146 -2.84 -17.81 3.85
N ILE A 147 -1.85 -17.09 4.38
CA ILE A 147 -0.51 -17.69 4.65
C ILE A 147 -0.38 -18.27 6.07
N CYS A 148 -1.07 -17.68 7.05
CA CYS A 148 -1.02 -18.17 8.43
C CYS A 148 -2.12 -19.20 8.63
N SER A 149 -1.78 -20.39 9.12
CA SER A 149 -2.79 -21.27 9.70
C SER A 149 -3.58 -20.51 10.77
N ASP A 150 -4.83 -20.88 11.00
CA ASP A 150 -5.73 -20.27 11.99
C ASP A 150 -4.99 -19.99 13.31
N TRP A 151 -4.19 -20.96 13.76
CA TRP A 151 -3.40 -20.91 14.98
C TRP A 151 -2.15 -20.01 14.89
N SER A 152 -1.51 -19.96 13.73
CA SER A 152 -0.41 -19.02 13.46
C SER A 152 -0.88 -17.57 13.44
N LEU A 153 -2.10 -17.34 12.96
CA LEU A 153 -2.74 -16.03 12.93
C LEU A 153 -3.01 -15.56 14.36
N LEU A 154 -3.67 -16.39 15.18
CA LEU A 154 -3.96 -16.07 16.57
C LEU A 154 -2.71 -15.65 17.37
N ARG A 155 -1.56 -16.27 17.15
CA ARG A 155 -0.32 -15.93 17.87
C ARG A 155 0.30 -14.59 17.46
N LYS A 156 0.13 -14.17 16.21
CA LYS A 156 0.77 -12.95 15.66
C LYS A 156 -0.02 -11.68 15.94
N LEU A 157 -1.26 -11.80 16.41
CA LEU A 157 -2.13 -10.66 16.67
C LEU A 157 -1.76 -9.96 17.97
N SER A 158 -1.96 -8.65 17.99
CA SER A 158 -1.97 -7.88 19.23
C SER A 158 -3.35 -7.92 19.87
N GLN A 159 -3.41 -7.82 21.19
CA GLN A 159 -4.68 -7.79 21.94
C GLN A 159 -5.61 -6.68 21.46
N LYS A 160 -5.05 -5.49 21.13
CA LYS A 160 -5.81 -4.36 20.58
C LYS A 160 -6.55 -4.75 19.29
N ARG A 161 -5.85 -5.38 18.34
CA ARG A 161 -6.45 -5.83 17.07
C ARG A 161 -7.50 -6.91 17.26
N MET A 162 -7.32 -7.78 18.25
CA MET A 162 -8.32 -8.80 18.60
C MET A 162 -9.62 -8.15 19.09
N ILE A 163 -9.53 -7.19 20.01
CA ILE A 163 -10.69 -6.48 20.56
C ILE A 163 -11.41 -5.70 19.44
N GLU A 164 -10.67 -4.99 18.59
CA GLU A 164 -11.24 -4.25 17.45
C GLU A 164 -11.96 -5.20 16.47
N ALA A 165 -11.39 -6.36 16.18
CA ALA A 165 -12.00 -7.35 15.31
C ALA A 165 -13.28 -7.97 15.89
N LEU A 166 -13.28 -8.29 17.20
CA LEU A 166 -14.46 -8.83 17.88
C LEU A 166 -15.58 -7.79 18.00
N ALA A 167 -15.23 -6.52 18.26
CA ALA A 167 -16.17 -5.41 18.27
C ALA A 167 -16.78 -5.17 16.88
N ASN A 168 -15.97 -5.25 15.81
CA ASN A 168 -16.45 -5.14 14.43
C ASN A 168 -17.38 -6.31 14.05
N ALA A 169 -17.19 -7.49 14.63
CA ALA A 169 -18.08 -8.62 14.46
C ALA A 169 -19.42 -8.50 15.23
N GLY A 170 -19.62 -7.42 16.01
CA GLY A 170 -20.85 -7.15 16.74
C GLY A 170 -21.03 -7.94 18.03
N LEU A 171 -19.94 -8.46 18.60
CA LEU A 171 -19.97 -9.17 19.89
C LEU A 171 -20.12 -8.19 21.06
N ASP A 172 -20.84 -8.61 22.08
CA ASP A 172 -21.01 -7.85 23.33
C ASP A 172 -19.70 -7.82 24.15
N ARG A 173 -19.64 -6.89 25.10
CA ARG A 173 -18.43 -6.67 25.89
C ARG A 173 -18.08 -7.88 26.75
N GLU A 174 -19.07 -8.55 27.33
CA GLU A 174 -18.84 -9.70 28.20
C GLU A 174 -18.33 -10.92 27.43
N THR A 175 -18.89 -11.21 26.25
CA THR A 175 -18.36 -12.28 25.39
C THR A 175 -16.99 -11.93 24.82
N THR A 176 -16.72 -10.66 24.51
CA THR A 176 -15.40 -10.21 24.06
C THR A 176 -14.33 -10.49 25.12
N GLU A 177 -14.60 -10.16 26.38
CA GLU A 177 -13.68 -10.41 27.50
C GLU A 177 -13.45 -11.92 27.71
N GLN A 178 -14.48 -12.76 27.58
CA GLN A 178 -14.35 -14.23 27.62
C GLN A 178 -13.45 -14.78 26.50
N TYR A 179 -13.62 -14.27 25.28
CA TYR A 179 -12.88 -14.76 24.11
C TYR A 179 -11.42 -14.30 24.12
N VAL A 180 -11.18 -13.08 24.60
CA VAL A 180 -9.82 -12.54 24.80
C VAL A 180 -9.09 -13.34 25.89
N LEU A 181 -9.75 -13.72 26.98
CA LEU A 181 -9.15 -14.58 28.00
C LEU A 181 -8.78 -15.95 27.42
N ALA A 182 -9.69 -16.59 26.68
CA ALA A 182 -9.42 -17.86 26.01
C ALA A 182 -8.21 -17.77 25.06
N TRP A 183 -8.10 -16.67 24.33
CA TRP A 183 -6.97 -16.39 23.45
C TRP A 183 -5.66 -16.17 24.22
N ASN A 184 -5.67 -15.46 25.34
CA ASN A 184 -4.50 -15.31 26.20
C ASN A 184 -4.02 -16.66 26.75
N CYS A 185 -4.92 -17.52 27.22
CA CYS A 185 -4.56 -18.87 27.68
C CYS A 185 -3.91 -19.70 26.56
N LEU A 186 -4.42 -19.58 25.32
CA LEU A 186 -3.80 -20.19 24.14
C LEU A 186 -2.39 -19.65 23.90
N GLN A 187 -2.17 -18.33 23.96
CA GLN A 187 -0.84 -17.75 23.72
C GLN A 187 0.20 -18.21 24.76
N THR A 188 -0.21 -18.41 26.00
CA THR A 188 0.66 -18.84 27.10
C THR A 188 1.08 -20.31 26.97
N ILE A 189 0.16 -21.20 26.58
CA ILE A 189 0.40 -22.65 26.57
C ILE A 189 0.88 -23.15 25.20
N TYR A 190 0.37 -22.58 24.10
CA TYR A 190 0.68 -23.02 22.75
C TYR A 190 1.96 -22.36 22.22
N VAL A 191 3.09 -22.71 22.85
CA VAL A 191 4.44 -22.30 22.44
C VAL A 191 5.05 -23.43 21.60
N PRO A 192 5.49 -23.18 20.34
CA PRO A 192 6.09 -24.23 19.53
C PRO A 192 7.45 -24.65 20.11
N GLU A 193 7.55 -25.89 20.57
CA GLU A 193 8.83 -26.55 20.81
C GLU A 193 9.50 -26.84 19.46
N ARG A 194 10.41 -25.93 19.07
CA ARG A 194 11.33 -26.01 17.93
C ARG A 194 10.76 -25.70 16.53
N ALA A 195 11.65 -25.18 15.69
CA ALA A 195 11.39 -24.82 14.30
C ALA A 195 11.09 -26.06 13.47
N SER A 196 9.81 -26.39 13.30
CA SER A 196 9.37 -27.42 12.37
C SER A 196 9.69 -27.00 10.92
N PRO A 197 10.08 -27.93 10.01
CA PRO A 197 10.38 -27.63 8.61
C PRO A 197 9.14 -27.14 7.82
N THR A 198 7.94 -27.37 8.33
CA THR A 198 6.70 -26.81 7.80
C THR A 198 6.40 -25.48 8.49
N ARG A 199 6.38 -24.38 7.73
CA ARG A 199 6.08 -23.01 8.21
C ARG A 199 4.64 -22.81 8.74
N GLN A 200 3.87 -23.88 8.94
CA GLN A 200 2.48 -23.86 9.38
C GLN A 200 2.37 -24.52 10.76
N LEU A 201 1.83 -23.80 11.74
CA LEU A 201 1.51 -24.36 13.06
C LEU A 201 0.31 -25.31 12.95
N PRO A 202 0.45 -26.59 13.33
CA PRO A 202 -0.62 -27.58 13.25
C PRO A 202 -1.70 -27.31 14.32
N LYS A 203 -2.88 -27.92 14.18
CA LYS A 203 -3.93 -27.86 15.21
C LYS A 203 -3.35 -28.31 16.58
N PRO A 204 -3.69 -27.64 17.70
CA PRO A 204 -3.24 -28.08 19.02
C PRO A 204 -3.72 -29.50 19.31
N GLN A 205 -2.86 -30.32 19.93
CA GLN A 205 -3.19 -31.69 20.31
C GLN A 205 -4.23 -31.69 21.45
N PRO A 206 -5.00 -32.78 21.62
CA PRO A 206 -6.00 -32.89 22.69
C PRO A 206 -5.45 -32.58 24.09
N GLU A 207 -4.21 -32.99 24.35
CA GLU A 207 -3.51 -32.71 25.62
C GLU A 207 -3.26 -31.21 25.85
N THR A 208 -2.91 -30.48 24.78
CA THR A 208 -2.75 -29.03 24.83
C THR A 208 -4.08 -28.33 25.12
N TRP A 209 -5.18 -28.82 24.52
CA TRP A 209 -6.52 -28.27 24.78
C TRP A 209 -6.95 -28.47 26.23
N LEU A 210 -6.63 -29.61 26.84
CA LEU A 210 -6.88 -29.84 28.27
C LEU A 210 -6.11 -28.86 29.15
N ALA A 211 -4.83 -28.60 28.84
CA ALA A 211 -4.04 -27.61 29.56
C ALA A 211 -4.64 -26.19 29.43
N ILE A 212 -5.09 -25.81 28.23
CA ILE A 212 -5.74 -24.51 27.97
C ILE A 212 -7.05 -24.40 28.75
N ALA A 213 -7.87 -25.46 28.75
CA ALA A 213 -9.13 -25.47 29.49
C ALA A 213 -8.91 -25.36 31.00
N ASN A 214 -7.89 -26.03 31.54
CA ASN A 214 -7.53 -25.94 32.96
C ASN A 214 -7.08 -24.52 33.34
N LEU A 215 -6.22 -23.90 32.53
CA LEU A 215 -5.76 -22.52 32.78
C LEU A 215 -6.92 -21.52 32.68
N TYR A 216 -7.76 -21.63 31.65
CA TYR A 216 -8.94 -20.78 31.51
C TYR A 216 -9.89 -20.92 32.70
N ASN A 217 -10.14 -22.15 33.15
CA ASN A 217 -11.02 -22.39 34.30
C ASN A 217 -10.43 -21.93 35.64
N GLN A 218 -9.12 -21.72 35.74
CA GLN A 218 -8.49 -21.09 36.89
C GLN A 218 -8.56 -19.57 36.82
N GLU A 219 -8.22 -18.97 35.68
CA GLU A 219 -8.13 -17.52 35.52
C GLU A 219 -9.50 -16.83 35.44
N ARG A 220 -10.52 -17.52 34.94
CA ARG A 220 -11.90 -17.00 34.88
C ARG A 220 -12.41 -16.50 36.23
N HIS A 221 -12.07 -17.17 37.34
CA HIS A 221 -12.59 -16.84 38.66
C HIS A 221 -12.02 -15.53 39.19
N LEU A 222 -10.88 -15.11 38.63
CA LEU A 222 -10.20 -13.87 39.00
C LEU A 222 -10.61 -12.69 38.12
N GLN A 223 -11.10 -12.94 36.90
CA GLN A 223 -11.28 -11.90 35.88
C GLN A 223 -12.70 -11.77 35.33
N LEU A 224 -13.58 -12.78 35.51
CA LEU A 224 -14.91 -12.81 34.92
C LEU A 224 -16.00 -13.22 35.94
N PRO A 225 -17.22 -12.68 35.81
CA PRO A 225 -18.35 -13.04 36.69
C PRO A 225 -18.98 -14.42 36.40
N SER A 226 -18.53 -15.14 35.36
CA SER A 226 -19.21 -16.35 34.84
C SER A 226 -18.85 -17.63 35.61
N THR A 227 -19.87 -18.47 35.88
CA THR A 227 -19.82 -19.59 36.85
C THR A 227 -19.72 -21.00 36.24
N GLU A 228 -20.02 -21.20 34.95
CA GLU A 228 -20.04 -22.56 34.34
C GLU A 228 -18.72 -23.01 33.73
N ALA A 229 -18.13 -24.11 34.21
CA ALA A 229 -16.90 -24.73 33.68
C ALA A 229 -16.92 -24.87 32.15
N VAL A 230 -15.87 -24.40 31.47
CA VAL A 230 -15.80 -24.46 29.99
C VAL A 230 -15.05 -25.71 29.57
N THR A 231 -15.61 -26.43 28.59
CA THR A 231 -15.01 -27.63 27.99
C THR A 231 -14.05 -27.29 26.85
N CYS A 232 -13.14 -28.21 26.51
CA CYS A 232 -12.17 -28.06 25.42
C CYS A 232 -12.83 -27.72 24.08
N GLU A 233 -13.95 -28.38 23.75
CA GLU A 233 -14.69 -28.17 22.50
C GLU A 233 -15.27 -26.75 22.40
N ARG A 234 -15.71 -26.19 23.54
CA ARG A 234 -16.28 -24.85 23.57
C ARG A 234 -15.19 -23.79 23.38
N LEU A 235 -14.02 -23.99 23.98
CA LEU A 235 -12.84 -23.14 23.76
C LEU A 235 -12.36 -23.18 22.31
N GLU A 236 -12.33 -24.38 21.70
CA GLU A 236 -11.99 -24.50 20.27
C GLU A 236 -12.95 -23.67 19.41
N LYS A 237 -14.26 -23.77 19.66
CA LYS A 237 -15.27 -22.99 18.95
C LYS A 237 -15.08 -21.48 19.11
N TRP A 238 -14.81 -21.00 20.32
CA TRP A 238 -14.57 -19.57 20.57
C TRP A 238 -13.35 -19.06 19.81
N LEU A 239 -12.26 -19.82 19.80
CA LEU A 239 -11.04 -19.43 19.09
C LEU A 239 -11.24 -19.46 17.57
N LEU A 240 -12.03 -20.39 17.04
CA LEU A 240 -12.41 -20.38 15.62
C LEU A 240 -13.29 -19.17 15.26
N ILE A 241 -14.19 -18.75 16.16
CA ILE A 241 -14.97 -17.51 15.98
C ILE A 241 -14.02 -16.31 15.96
N CYS A 242 -13.04 -16.26 16.87
CA CYS A 242 -12.01 -15.21 16.87
C CYS A 242 -11.23 -15.18 15.55
N VAL A 243 -10.82 -16.35 15.03
CA VAL A 243 -10.14 -16.44 13.73
C VAL A 243 -11.02 -15.88 12.61
N LYS A 244 -12.31 -16.24 12.57
CA LYS A 244 -13.24 -15.74 11.56
C LYS A 244 -13.45 -14.24 11.66
N ALA A 245 -13.64 -13.71 12.86
CA ALA A 245 -13.80 -12.28 13.12
C ALA A 245 -12.56 -11.49 12.70
N VAL A 246 -11.38 -11.94 13.12
CA VAL A 246 -10.11 -11.32 12.75
C VAL A 246 -9.85 -11.38 11.25
N ARG A 247 -10.12 -12.52 10.61
CA ARG A 247 -10.00 -12.62 9.15
C ARG A 247 -10.94 -11.65 8.45
N SER A 248 -12.18 -11.54 8.88
CA SER A 248 -13.16 -10.62 8.28
C SER A 248 -12.77 -9.15 8.50
N TYR A 249 -12.23 -8.81 9.67
CA TYR A 249 -11.80 -7.46 10.02
C TYR A 249 -10.52 -7.03 9.29
N LEU A 250 -9.49 -7.87 9.29
CA LEU A 250 -8.23 -7.57 8.61
C LEU A 250 -8.36 -7.73 7.09
N PHE A 251 -9.24 -8.63 6.65
CA PHE A 251 -9.37 -9.05 5.26
C PHE A 251 -10.87 -9.14 4.87
N PRO A 252 -11.53 -8.01 4.66
CA PRO A 252 -12.93 -8.01 4.23
C PRO A 252 -13.06 -8.75 2.90
N ASN A 253 -14.04 -9.66 2.82
CA ASN A 253 -14.36 -10.33 1.56
C ASN A 253 -14.91 -9.28 0.58
N VAL A 254 -14.10 -8.91 -0.40
CA VAL A 254 -14.55 -8.08 -1.52
C VAL A 254 -15.35 -8.98 -2.45
N ALA A 255 -16.67 -8.95 -2.32
CA ALA A 255 -17.59 -9.57 -3.26
C ALA A 255 -17.69 -8.72 -4.54
N SER A 256 -17.88 -9.37 -5.68
CA SER A 256 -18.17 -8.63 -6.92
C SER A 256 -19.55 -8.00 -6.82
N ILE A 257 -19.65 -6.73 -7.21
CA ILE A 257 -20.92 -6.00 -7.29
C ILE A 257 -21.89 -6.61 -8.32
N ASN A 258 -21.37 -7.42 -9.26
CA ASN A 258 -22.17 -8.13 -10.27
C ASN A 258 -22.58 -9.52 -9.80
N GLN A 259 -22.38 -9.89 -8.52
CA GLN A 259 -22.93 -11.14 -8.00
C GLN A 259 -24.45 -11.04 -7.90
N SER A 260 -25.12 -12.17 -8.13
CA SER A 260 -26.56 -12.27 -7.88
C SER A 260 -26.87 -12.00 -6.42
N LYS A 261 -27.96 -11.28 -6.15
CA LYS A 261 -28.39 -11.03 -4.78
C LYS A 261 -28.80 -12.35 -4.12
N THR A 262 -28.22 -12.65 -2.96
CA THR A 262 -28.58 -13.84 -2.19
C THR A 262 -30.06 -13.78 -1.78
N GLY A 263 -30.86 -14.75 -2.22
CA GLY A 263 -32.28 -14.85 -1.88
C GLY A 263 -33.24 -14.23 -2.91
N TYR A 264 -32.75 -13.71 -4.03
CA TYR A 264 -33.57 -13.25 -5.15
C TYR A 264 -33.20 -14.01 -6.43
N ASP A 265 -34.20 -14.47 -7.18
CA ASP A 265 -33.99 -15.20 -8.45
C ASP A 265 -33.49 -14.28 -9.58
N THR A 266 -33.58 -12.96 -9.40
CA THR A 266 -33.15 -11.95 -10.38
C THR A 266 -32.57 -10.70 -9.70
N GLY A 267 -31.54 -10.10 -10.30
CA GLY A 267 -30.88 -8.87 -9.84
C GLY A 267 -29.46 -9.06 -9.30
N GLU A 268 -28.60 -8.09 -9.59
CA GLU A 268 -27.20 -8.03 -9.17
C GLU A 268 -27.04 -7.11 -7.95
N ILE A 269 -26.01 -7.30 -7.11
CA ILE A 269 -25.76 -6.44 -5.93
C ILE A 269 -25.70 -4.96 -6.30
N VAL A 270 -25.20 -4.63 -7.49
CA VAL A 270 -25.13 -3.25 -8.03
C VAL A 270 -26.51 -2.57 -8.08
N ASP A 271 -27.59 -3.31 -8.33
CA ASP A 271 -28.95 -2.77 -8.40
C ASP A 271 -29.46 -2.27 -7.03
N SER A 272 -28.80 -2.67 -5.93
CA SER A 272 -29.11 -2.23 -4.57
C SER A 272 -28.22 -1.07 -4.11
N LEU A 273 -27.22 -0.69 -4.89
CA LEU A 273 -26.38 0.45 -4.57
C LEU A 273 -27.15 1.72 -4.96
N VAL A 274 -27.58 2.48 -3.95
CA VAL A 274 -28.10 3.82 -4.18
C VAL A 274 -26.93 4.68 -4.65
N GLY A 275 -27.02 5.20 -5.87
CA GLY A 275 -26.05 6.15 -6.38
C GLY A 275 -25.89 7.31 -5.40
N VAL A 276 -24.68 7.85 -5.25
CA VAL A 276 -24.43 9.11 -4.55
C VAL A 276 -24.92 10.28 -5.41
N ASP A 277 -26.10 10.13 -6.01
CA ASP A 277 -26.84 11.27 -6.52
C ASP A 277 -27.34 11.98 -5.27
N GLN A 278 -26.48 12.88 -4.80
CA GLN A 278 -26.75 13.77 -3.69
C GLN A 278 -28.16 14.31 -3.89
N SER A 279 -29.01 14.09 -2.88
CA SER A 279 -30.37 14.58 -2.84
C SER A 279 -30.44 15.99 -3.44
N PRO A 280 -31.47 16.35 -4.24
CA PRO A 280 -31.60 17.68 -4.82
C PRO A 280 -31.42 18.83 -3.80
N LEU A 281 -31.74 18.56 -2.53
CA LEU A 281 -31.51 19.47 -1.40
C LEU A 281 -30.02 19.67 -1.10
N VAL A 282 -29.20 18.63 -1.16
CA VAL A 282 -27.75 18.70 -0.94
C VAL A 282 -27.08 19.51 -2.05
N ASN A 283 -27.52 19.35 -3.30
CA ASN A 283 -27.03 20.17 -4.42
C ASN A 283 -27.41 21.65 -4.25
N MET A 284 -28.64 21.94 -3.80
CA MET A 284 -29.06 23.31 -3.49
C MET A 284 -28.25 23.93 -2.35
N ILE A 285 -27.97 23.18 -1.28
CA ILE A 285 -27.13 23.63 -0.16
C ILE A 285 -25.71 23.91 -0.66
N ALA A 286 -25.12 23.02 -1.47
CA ALA A 286 -23.78 23.21 -2.01
C ALA A 286 -23.69 24.45 -2.92
N GLN A 287 -24.71 24.68 -3.74
CA GLN A 287 -24.79 25.86 -4.60
C GLN A 287 -24.90 27.16 -3.78
N GLU A 288 -25.76 27.16 -2.76
CA GLU A 288 -25.91 28.29 -1.84
C GLU A 288 -24.60 28.60 -1.09
N GLU A 289 -23.88 27.58 -0.63
CA GLU A 289 -22.56 27.75 -0.01
C GLU A 289 -21.51 28.33 -0.98
N ILE A 290 -21.53 27.92 -2.25
CA ILE A 290 -20.61 28.44 -3.28
C ILE A 290 -20.93 29.92 -3.56
N GLU A 291 -22.19 30.28 -3.67
CA GLU A 291 -22.63 31.66 -3.88
C GLU A 291 -22.23 32.55 -2.68
N GLN A 292 -22.46 32.09 -1.46
CA GLN A 292 -22.03 32.79 -0.24
C GLN A 292 -20.51 33.00 -0.19
N ARG A 293 -19.71 31.96 -0.48
CA ARG A 293 -18.23 32.07 -0.52
C ARG A 293 -17.75 33.04 -1.60
N THR A 294 -18.40 33.03 -2.77
CA THR A 294 -18.05 33.92 -3.89
C THR A 294 -18.36 35.38 -3.54
N GLN A 295 -19.49 35.63 -2.90
CA GLN A 295 -19.84 36.97 -2.41
C GLN A 295 -18.84 37.47 -1.36
N GLN A 296 -18.51 36.63 -0.37
CA GLN A 296 -17.51 36.96 0.65
C GLN A 296 -16.15 37.30 0.04
N HIS A 297 -15.69 36.53 -0.93
CA HIS A 297 -14.44 36.79 -1.65
C HIS A 297 -14.49 38.12 -2.40
N THR A 298 -15.62 38.44 -3.04
CA THR A 298 -15.83 39.70 -3.74
C THR A 298 -15.78 40.89 -2.79
N ASP A 299 -16.44 40.80 -1.64
CA ASP A 299 -16.48 41.86 -0.63
C ASP A 299 -15.09 42.13 -0.05
N ILE A 300 -14.33 41.07 0.27
CA ILE A 300 -12.93 41.18 0.75
C ILE A 300 -12.06 41.87 -0.30
N ASN A 301 -12.17 41.48 -1.58
CA ASN A 301 -11.38 42.07 -2.66
C ASN A 301 -11.68 43.57 -2.84
N GLN A 302 -12.96 43.94 -2.82
CA GLN A 302 -13.38 45.34 -2.93
C GLN A 302 -12.86 46.17 -1.75
N PHE A 303 -12.97 45.63 -0.54
CA PHE A 303 -12.50 46.29 0.67
C PHE A 303 -10.99 46.52 0.66
N LEU A 304 -10.19 45.49 0.38
CA LEU A 304 -8.73 45.60 0.33
C LEU A 304 -8.26 46.56 -0.78
N THR A 305 -8.89 46.50 -1.96
CA THR A 305 -8.61 47.44 -3.05
C THR A 305 -8.93 48.88 -2.65
N ALA A 306 -10.02 49.11 -1.92
CA ALA A 306 -10.40 50.43 -1.44
C ALA A 306 -9.39 50.97 -0.41
N ILE A 307 -8.91 50.14 0.52
CA ILE A 307 -7.90 50.57 1.51
C ILE A 307 -6.57 50.88 0.82
N ILE A 308 -6.12 50.04 -0.13
CA ILE A 308 -4.88 50.32 -0.85
C ILE A 308 -4.94 51.67 -1.54
N LYS A 309 -6.07 52.03 -2.15
CA LYS A 309 -6.27 53.35 -2.78
C LYS A 309 -6.23 54.51 -1.78
N GLN A 310 -6.50 54.27 -0.51
CA GLN A 310 -6.45 55.28 0.55
C GLN A 310 -5.05 55.42 1.19
N LEU A 311 -4.14 54.47 0.95
CA LEU A 311 -2.75 54.58 1.40
C LEU A 311 -2.05 55.79 0.75
N LYS A 312 -1.00 56.28 1.39
CA LYS A 312 -0.25 57.42 0.84
C LYS A 312 0.43 57.02 -0.48
N PRO A 313 0.64 57.94 -1.42
CA PRO A 313 1.31 57.64 -2.69
C PRO A 313 2.69 57.00 -2.53
N GLU A 314 3.43 57.34 -1.47
CA GLU A 314 4.72 56.71 -1.15
C GLU A 314 4.58 55.25 -0.69
N GLU A 315 3.49 54.90 -0.01
CA GLU A 315 3.21 53.56 0.52
C GLU A 315 2.67 52.65 -0.58
N GLN A 316 1.86 53.18 -1.50
CA GLN A 316 1.41 52.48 -2.71
C GLN A 316 2.60 52.11 -3.60
N LYS A 317 3.48 53.08 -3.91
CA LYS A 317 4.71 52.83 -4.69
C LYS A 317 5.63 51.81 -4.02
N LEU A 318 5.70 51.82 -2.69
CA LEU A 318 6.47 50.84 -1.94
C LEU A 318 5.91 49.42 -2.10
N LEU A 319 4.59 49.24 -2.08
CA LEU A 319 3.94 47.95 -2.33
C LEU A 319 4.12 47.50 -3.78
N GLU A 320 3.96 48.40 -4.74
CA GLU A 320 4.17 48.14 -6.17
C GLU A 320 5.60 47.67 -6.47
N PHE A 321 6.61 48.36 -5.93
CA PHE A 321 8.01 47.95 -6.08
C PHE A 321 8.31 46.58 -5.47
N TYR A 322 7.66 46.24 -4.36
CA TYR A 322 7.89 44.99 -3.66
C TYR A 322 7.15 43.80 -4.30
N TYR A 323 5.86 43.96 -4.63
CA TYR A 323 5.03 42.87 -5.12
C TYR A 323 4.96 42.81 -6.65
N ALA A 324 4.78 43.93 -7.36
CA ALA A 324 4.67 43.94 -8.83
C ALA A 324 6.03 43.80 -9.52
N LEU A 325 7.03 44.55 -9.07
CA LEU A 325 8.38 44.53 -9.66
C LEU A 325 9.32 43.50 -9.03
N GLY A 326 8.89 42.84 -7.95
CA GLY A 326 9.68 41.81 -7.25
C GLY A 326 11.04 42.30 -6.72
N LEU A 327 11.21 43.61 -6.53
CA LEU A 327 12.50 44.19 -6.13
C LEU A 327 12.87 43.80 -4.71
N LYS A 328 14.14 43.51 -4.49
CA LYS A 328 14.66 43.25 -3.15
C LYS A 328 14.68 44.55 -2.36
N GLN A 329 14.54 44.46 -1.04
CA GLN A 329 14.53 45.63 -0.14
C GLN A 329 15.77 46.54 -0.29
N ALA A 330 16.92 46.01 -0.72
CA ALA A 330 18.12 46.79 -1.01
C ALA A 330 18.01 47.61 -2.31
N GLU A 331 17.33 47.09 -3.33
CA GLU A 331 17.09 47.74 -4.62
C GLU A 331 16.02 48.83 -4.47
N ILE A 332 14.95 48.54 -3.73
CA ILE A 332 13.92 49.53 -3.35
C ILE A 332 14.55 50.71 -2.57
N ALA A 333 15.52 50.42 -1.70
CA ALA A 333 16.22 51.45 -0.94
C ALA A 333 17.05 52.38 -1.84
N GLN A 334 17.64 51.85 -2.92
CA GLN A 334 18.36 52.64 -3.91
C GLN A 334 17.40 53.52 -4.72
N GLU A 335 16.30 52.96 -5.22
CA GLU A 335 15.28 53.68 -6.00
C GLU A 335 14.60 54.80 -5.20
N LEU A 336 14.31 54.57 -3.92
CA LEU A 336 13.69 55.57 -3.05
C LEU A 336 14.70 56.50 -2.36
N ASN A 337 16.01 56.34 -2.62
CA ASN A 337 17.10 57.05 -1.94
C ASN A 337 16.99 57.01 -0.39
N THR A 338 16.69 55.82 0.14
CA THR A 338 16.55 55.57 1.59
C THR A 338 17.47 54.43 2.05
N LYS A 339 17.51 54.17 3.36
CA LYS A 339 18.26 53.02 3.91
C LYS A 339 17.38 51.76 3.91
N GLN A 340 17.96 50.60 3.59
CA GLN A 340 17.24 49.31 3.54
C GLN A 340 16.39 49.00 4.78
N TYR A 341 16.88 49.29 5.99
CA TYR A 341 16.09 49.07 7.22
C TYR A 341 14.84 49.96 7.30
N SER A 342 14.83 51.11 6.62
CA SER A 342 13.68 52.00 6.53
C SER A 342 12.61 51.41 5.62
N VAL A 343 13.01 50.79 4.50
CA VAL A 343 12.12 50.05 3.58
C VAL A 343 11.43 48.90 4.32
N SER A 344 12.20 48.06 5.01
CA SER A 344 11.64 46.93 5.80
C SER A 344 10.63 47.42 6.86
N ARG A 345 10.97 48.46 7.63
CA ARG A 345 10.06 49.03 8.64
C ARG A 345 8.80 49.62 8.04
N LYS A 346 8.90 50.34 6.91
CA LYS A 346 7.73 50.90 6.21
C LYS A 346 6.82 49.79 5.67
N LEU A 347 7.39 48.74 5.07
CA LEU A 347 6.63 47.59 4.55
C LEU A 347 5.88 46.86 5.67
N SER A 348 6.56 46.57 6.80
CA SER A 348 5.92 45.95 7.96
C SER A 348 4.82 46.83 8.57
N ARG A 349 5.00 48.15 8.56
CA ARG A 349 3.99 49.10 9.04
C ARG A 349 2.74 49.08 8.16
N VAL A 350 2.91 49.20 6.84
CA VAL A 350 1.78 49.21 5.88
C VAL A 350 1.02 47.88 5.96
N ARG A 351 1.72 46.75 6.04
CA ARG A 351 1.08 45.43 6.22
C ARG A 351 0.29 45.33 7.51
N LYS A 352 0.83 45.86 8.62
CA LYS A 352 0.12 45.90 9.91
C LYS A 352 -1.12 46.78 9.84
N GLU A 353 -1.05 47.92 9.16
CA GLU A 353 -2.20 48.82 8.95
C GLU A 353 -3.29 48.14 8.11
N LEU A 354 -2.93 47.44 7.03
CA LEU A 354 -3.86 46.64 6.22
C LEU A 354 -4.49 45.49 7.01
N LEU A 355 -3.69 44.77 7.80
CA LEU A 355 -4.17 43.65 8.61
C LEU A 355 -5.14 44.10 9.69
N LEU A 356 -4.87 45.23 10.36
CA LEU A 356 -5.77 45.81 11.35
C LEU A 356 -7.10 46.24 10.72
N ALA A 357 -7.05 46.92 9.59
CA ALA A 357 -8.26 47.35 8.89
C ALA A 357 -9.11 46.16 8.41
N LEU A 358 -8.46 45.09 7.91
CA LEU A 358 -9.15 43.85 7.53
C LEU A 358 -9.75 43.12 8.73
N ALA A 359 -9.04 43.07 9.86
CA ALA A 359 -9.55 42.45 11.08
C ALA A 359 -10.79 43.19 11.61
N GLU A 360 -10.75 44.53 11.69
CA GLU A 360 -11.88 45.36 12.13
C GLU A 360 -13.10 45.25 11.20
N TRP A 361 -12.86 45.22 9.88
CA TRP A 361 -13.93 45.02 8.90
C TRP A 361 -14.54 43.62 8.96
N SER A 362 -13.71 42.58 9.11
CA SER A 362 -14.18 41.20 9.23
C SER A 362 -15.00 40.97 10.51
N GLN A 363 -14.64 41.65 11.60
CA GLN A 363 -15.38 41.58 12.86
C GLN A 363 -16.74 42.30 12.76
N SER A 364 -16.78 43.46 12.10
CA SER A 364 -17.99 44.29 11.99
C SER A 364 -18.97 43.80 10.92
N THR A 365 -18.47 43.28 9.79
CA THR A 365 -19.29 42.92 8.62
C THR A 365 -19.57 41.43 8.53
N MET A 366 -18.61 40.57 8.92
CA MET A 366 -18.75 39.11 8.84
C MET A 366 -18.94 38.43 10.21
N HIS A 367 -19.02 39.21 11.30
CA HIS A 367 -19.20 38.71 12.67
C HIS A 367 -18.17 37.64 13.10
N ILE A 368 -16.96 37.69 12.53
CA ILE A 368 -15.90 36.73 12.84
C ILE A 368 -15.28 37.08 14.19
N SER A 369 -15.13 36.07 15.07
CA SER A 369 -14.44 36.23 16.35
C SER A 369 -12.92 36.19 16.14
N LEU A 370 -12.23 37.30 16.40
CA LEU A 370 -10.78 37.40 16.24
C LEU A 370 -10.04 36.62 17.34
N THR A 371 -9.48 35.46 16.99
CA THR A 371 -8.53 34.71 17.84
C THR A 371 -7.11 34.83 17.27
N SER A 372 -6.07 34.59 18.10
CA SER A 372 -4.66 34.68 17.66
C SER A 372 -4.37 33.83 16.42
N ASN A 373 -4.92 32.62 16.36
CA ASN A 373 -4.74 31.71 15.22
C ASN A 373 -5.43 32.24 13.95
N ILE A 374 -6.60 32.86 14.08
CA ILE A 374 -7.32 33.47 12.96
C ILE A 374 -6.55 34.68 12.42
N LEU A 375 -5.94 35.50 13.29
CA LEU A 375 -5.12 36.64 12.88
C LEU A 375 -3.85 36.23 12.12
N ASP A 376 -3.19 35.15 12.55
CA ASP A 376 -2.01 34.61 11.85
C ASP A 376 -2.40 34.10 10.45
N ASN A 377 -3.55 33.43 10.32
CA ASN A 377 -4.07 32.98 9.03
C ASN A 377 -4.53 34.14 8.13
N ILE A 378 -5.16 35.18 8.68
CA ILE A 378 -5.51 36.38 7.90
C ILE A 378 -4.22 37.08 7.41
N SER A 379 -3.18 37.11 8.23
CA SER A 379 -1.89 37.69 7.83
C SER A 379 -1.24 36.93 6.66
N SER A 380 -1.28 35.60 6.64
CA SER A 380 -0.74 34.83 5.51
C SER A 380 -1.58 35.01 4.25
N LEU A 381 -2.91 35.00 4.38
CA LEU A 381 -3.82 35.20 3.25
C LEU A 381 -3.71 36.61 2.66
N LEU A 382 -3.49 37.63 3.49
CA LEU A 382 -3.25 39.00 3.03
C LEU A 382 -1.96 39.11 2.20
N GLU A 383 -0.89 38.40 2.59
CA GLU A 383 0.37 38.37 1.82
C GLU A 383 0.17 37.71 0.44
N GLU A 384 -0.52 36.57 0.40
CA GLU A 384 -0.84 35.87 -0.85
C GLU A 384 -1.74 36.72 -1.76
N TRP A 385 -2.72 37.39 -1.16
CA TRP A 385 -3.62 38.29 -1.88
C TRP A 385 -2.88 39.50 -2.46
N LEU A 386 -1.99 40.14 -1.68
CA LEU A 386 -1.19 41.27 -2.15
C LEU A 386 -0.30 40.87 -3.33
N ALA A 387 0.34 39.69 -3.27
CA ALA A 387 1.11 39.18 -4.40
C ALA A 387 0.22 39.01 -5.65
N SER A 388 -0.93 38.34 -5.51
CA SER A 388 -1.86 38.10 -6.63
C SER A 388 -2.44 39.40 -7.22
N TYR A 389 -2.78 40.39 -6.39
CA TYR A 389 -3.33 41.67 -6.82
C TYR A 389 -2.36 42.49 -7.68
N TYR A 390 -1.05 42.41 -7.37
CA TYR A 390 0.00 43.11 -8.11
C TYR A 390 0.66 42.26 -9.22
N ASP A 391 0.42 40.94 -9.25
CA ASP A 391 0.76 40.07 -10.39
C ASP A 391 -0.29 40.16 -11.52
N SER A 392 -1.55 40.47 -11.17
CA SER A 392 -2.69 40.48 -12.10
C SER A 392 -2.99 41.87 -12.70
N ASN A 393 -2.35 42.93 -12.21
CA ASN A 393 -2.39 44.30 -12.73
C ASN A 393 -1.02 44.65 -13.32
#